data_AF-A0A957P9D8-F1
#
_entry.id   AF-A0A957P9D8-F1
#
_cell.length_a   1.000
_cell.length_b   1.000
_cell.length_c   1.000
_cell.angle_alpha   90.00
_cell.angle_beta   90.00
_cell.angle_gamma   90.00
#
_symmetry.space_group_name_H-M   'P 1'
#
loop_
_entity.id
_entity.type
_entity.pdbx_description
1 polymer ?
#
loop_
_entity_poly.entity_id
_entity_poly.type
_entity_poly.pdbx_seq_one_letter_code
_entity_poly.pdbx_strand_id
1 'polypeptide(L)'
;LVSTATPIPEGTNTPTAMPMPTATPTLAATSTSTSTPTDTATNIPPATLTPTATSTATLTPTMIPTMTPTVLPTATPLPTATATPAACQQLLINSGFEERSGWTLPGTAYSAAYSGEQVFDGQSSLRLGIAAAGVNTYSYSSGYQWVTLPANAAHITLEAQLWRGSSSADADYQYLWVSTSSATSVVFQSRSNASTWEKVTYDLTALKGRNVRILLGVYNNGGGGKTVMYADEVRVLSCAQ
;
A
#
# COMPACT_ATOMS: atom_id res chain seq x y z
N LEU A 1 23.93 -78.76 17.80
CA LEU A 1 22.55 -79.00 18.27
C LEU A 1 21.65 -78.00 17.56
N VAL A 2 20.95 -78.51 16.56
CA VAL A 2 20.04 -77.78 15.67
C VAL A 2 18.68 -77.67 16.40
N SER A 3 18.05 -76.50 16.40
CA SER A 3 16.64 -76.36 16.76
C SER A 3 15.86 -75.83 15.56
N THR A 4 14.80 -76.55 15.24
CA THR A 4 13.99 -76.52 14.02
C THR A 4 12.63 -75.89 14.25
N ALA A 5 12.18 -75.12 13.24
CA ALA A 5 10.81 -74.84 12.76
C ALA A 5 9.79 -74.22 13.75
N THR A 6 8.94 -73.25 13.36
CA THR A 6 7.98 -73.33 12.23
C THR A 6 7.43 -71.92 11.88
N PRO A 7 7.12 -71.61 10.60
CA PRO A 7 6.60 -70.32 10.16
C PRO A 7 5.06 -70.23 10.22
N ILE A 8 4.53 -69.01 10.38
CA ILE A 8 3.10 -68.66 10.38
C ILE A 8 2.79 -67.82 9.13
N PRO A 9 1.64 -68.01 8.44
CA PRO A 9 1.50 -67.64 7.04
C PRO A 9 1.08 -66.20 6.78
N GLU A 10 1.38 -65.86 5.52
CA GLU A 10 1.20 -64.67 4.71
C GLU A 10 -0.25 -64.17 4.65
N GLY A 11 -0.44 -62.89 5.01
CA GLY A 11 -1.71 -62.17 4.90
C GLY A 11 -1.60 -61.06 3.87
N THR A 12 -1.81 -61.42 2.60
CA THR A 12 -1.86 -60.52 1.44
C THR A 12 -3.15 -59.71 1.48
N ASN A 13 -3.08 -58.42 1.83
CA ASN A 13 -4.20 -57.49 1.66
C ASN A 13 -3.91 -56.52 0.52
N THR A 14 -4.53 -56.85 -0.60
CA THR A 14 -4.67 -56.13 -1.87
C THR A 14 -5.07 -54.66 -1.68
N PRO A 15 -4.51 -53.71 -2.45
CA PRO A 15 -4.95 -52.32 -2.43
C PRO A 15 -6.38 -52.18 -2.97
N THR A 16 -7.28 -51.66 -2.14
CA THR A 16 -8.64 -51.31 -2.55
C THR A 16 -8.59 -50.15 -3.53
N ALA A 17 -8.83 -50.43 -4.80
CA ALA A 17 -9.04 -49.42 -5.83
C ALA A 17 -10.30 -48.59 -5.49
N MET A 18 -10.09 -47.30 -5.27
CA MET A 18 -11.15 -46.31 -5.13
C MET A 18 -11.87 -46.18 -6.49
N PRO A 19 -13.20 -46.37 -6.59
CA PRO A 19 -13.90 -46.11 -7.83
C PRO A 19 -13.94 -44.59 -8.07
N MET A 20 -13.26 -44.18 -9.13
CA MET A 20 -13.39 -42.87 -9.77
C MET A 20 -14.86 -42.69 -10.23
N PRO A 21 -15.57 -41.61 -9.86
CA PRO A 21 -16.84 -41.31 -10.48
C PRO A 21 -16.61 -40.88 -11.93
N THR A 22 -17.13 -41.70 -12.85
CA THR A 22 -17.22 -41.47 -14.29
C THR A 22 -17.98 -40.18 -14.59
N ALA A 23 -17.41 -39.33 -15.44
CA ALA A 23 -18.08 -38.16 -15.99
C ALA A 23 -19.23 -38.59 -16.91
N THR A 24 -20.44 -38.11 -16.64
CA THR A 24 -21.60 -38.24 -17.53
C THR A 24 -21.69 -36.99 -18.41
N PRO A 25 -21.49 -37.07 -19.75
CA PRO A 25 -21.87 -35.98 -20.63
C PRO A 25 -23.37 -36.06 -20.92
N THR A 26 -24.13 -35.05 -20.49
CA THR A 26 -25.50 -34.84 -20.97
C THR A 26 -25.55 -33.54 -21.76
N LEU A 27 -25.46 -33.65 -23.08
CA LEU A 27 -25.83 -32.58 -24.00
C LEU A 27 -27.33 -32.71 -24.28
N ALA A 28 -28.10 -31.69 -23.90
CA ALA A 28 -29.40 -31.41 -24.48
C ALA A 28 -29.48 -29.90 -24.70
N ALA A 29 -29.34 -29.51 -25.97
CA ALA A 29 -29.58 -28.15 -26.43
C ALA A 29 -31.08 -27.89 -26.50
N THR A 30 -31.53 -26.81 -25.85
CA THR A 30 -32.83 -26.20 -26.15
C THR A 30 -32.63 -24.70 -26.24
N SER A 31 -32.51 -24.20 -27.48
CA SER A 31 -32.53 -22.78 -27.79
C SER A 31 -33.98 -22.33 -27.99
N THR A 32 -34.47 -21.46 -27.12
CA THR A 32 -35.68 -20.66 -27.37
C THR A 32 -35.35 -19.20 -27.11
N SER A 33 -34.98 -18.50 -28.18
CA SER A 33 -34.90 -17.04 -28.23
C SER A 33 -36.29 -16.47 -28.44
N THR A 34 -36.84 -15.79 -27.43
CA THR A 34 -38.05 -14.97 -27.58
C THR A 34 -37.71 -13.54 -27.20
N SER A 35 -37.32 -12.74 -28.18
CA SER A 35 -37.21 -11.29 -28.08
C SER A 35 -38.58 -10.68 -28.40
N THR A 36 -39.19 -10.01 -27.42
CA THR A 36 -40.37 -9.17 -27.66
C THR A 36 -39.99 -7.71 -27.37
N PRO A 37 -39.71 -6.89 -28.38
CA PRO A 37 -39.64 -5.44 -28.22
C PRO A 37 -41.05 -4.87 -28.18
N THR A 38 -41.37 -4.13 -27.11
CA THR A 38 -42.61 -3.35 -27.03
C THR A 38 -42.29 -1.91 -27.45
N ASP A 39 -42.46 -1.63 -28.75
CA ASP A 39 -42.51 -0.28 -29.28
C ASP A 39 -43.86 0.37 -28.89
N THR A 40 -43.80 1.43 -28.09
CA THR A 40 -44.97 2.28 -27.84
C THR A 40 -44.97 3.41 -28.87
N ALA A 41 -45.75 3.23 -29.94
CA ALA A 41 -45.97 4.22 -30.98
C ALA A 41 -46.85 5.38 -30.47
N THR A 42 -46.39 6.60 -30.76
CA THR A 42 -47.01 7.89 -30.44
C THR A 42 -48.25 8.13 -31.32
N ASN A 43 -49.39 8.43 -30.70
CA ASN A 43 -50.61 8.83 -31.42
C ASN A 43 -50.53 10.29 -31.89
N ILE A 44 -50.66 10.51 -33.20
CA ILE A 44 -50.91 11.81 -33.84
C ILE A 44 -52.23 11.72 -34.60
N PRO A 45 -53.17 12.66 -34.37
CA PRO A 45 -54.09 13.10 -35.42
C PRO A 45 -54.17 14.66 -35.50
N PRO A 46 -54.89 15.26 -36.46
CA PRO A 46 -54.42 15.58 -37.81
C PRO A 46 -54.42 17.10 -38.11
N ALA A 47 -53.87 17.45 -39.27
CA ALA A 47 -53.62 18.81 -39.76
C ALA A 47 -54.84 19.75 -39.83
N THR A 48 -54.64 20.98 -39.38
CA THR A 48 -55.54 22.12 -39.57
C THR A 48 -54.98 23.05 -40.65
N LEU A 49 -55.76 23.28 -41.72
CA LEU A 49 -55.47 24.27 -42.76
C LEU A 49 -56.04 25.63 -42.36
N THR A 50 -55.23 26.70 -42.41
CA THR A 50 -55.71 28.08 -42.27
C THR A 50 -54.82 29.05 -43.07
N PRO A 51 -55.39 30.17 -43.55
CA PRO A 51 -55.19 30.69 -44.90
C PRO A 51 -53.93 31.53 -45.14
N THR A 52 -53.55 31.58 -46.41
CA THR A 52 -52.54 32.44 -47.02
C THR A 52 -52.86 33.92 -46.85
N ALA A 53 -51.96 34.67 -46.23
CA ALA A 53 -51.95 36.13 -46.27
C ALA A 53 -50.86 36.62 -47.23
N THR A 54 -51.29 37.40 -48.22
CA THR A 54 -50.48 38.06 -49.25
C THR A 54 -49.51 39.06 -48.62
N SER A 55 -48.24 39.06 -49.05
CA SER A 55 -47.18 39.93 -48.55
C SER A 55 -47.33 41.37 -49.05
N THR A 56 -47.45 42.34 -48.14
CA THR A 56 -47.23 43.76 -48.43
C THR A 56 -45.85 44.15 -47.90
N ALA A 57 -44.91 44.49 -48.77
CA ALA A 57 -43.58 44.94 -48.37
C ALA A 57 -43.70 46.30 -47.65
N THR A 58 -43.34 46.32 -46.37
CA THR A 58 -43.24 47.55 -45.57
C THR A 58 -41.77 47.77 -45.24
N LEU A 59 -41.18 48.86 -45.71
CA LEU A 59 -39.80 49.23 -45.43
C LEU A 59 -39.69 49.72 -43.97
N THR A 60 -38.99 48.99 -43.12
CA THR A 60 -38.69 49.41 -41.74
C THR A 60 -37.30 50.06 -41.65
N PRO A 61 -37.16 51.18 -40.90
CA PRO A 61 -35.95 52.00 -40.86
C PRO A 61 -34.80 51.30 -40.12
N THR A 62 -33.59 51.46 -40.63
CA THR A 62 -32.35 50.95 -40.04
C THR A 62 -32.04 51.69 -38.74
N MET A 63 -32.06 50.99 -37.58
CA MET A 63 -31.56 51.54 -36.32
C MET A 63 -30.03 51.60 -36.35
N ILE A 64 -29.46 52.76 -36.05
CA ILE A 64 -28.02 52.93 -35.84
C ILE A 64 -27.70 52.49 -34.39
N PRO A 65 -26.78 51.54 -34.17
CA PRO A 65 -26.41 51.14 -32.81
C PRO A 65 -25.61 52.25 -32.13
N THR A 66 -26.18 52.81 -31.06
CA THR A 66 -25.47 53.71 -30.14
C THR A 66 -24.56 52.88 -29.25
N MET A 67 -23.25 53.15 -29.27
CA MET A 67 -22.28 52.46 -28.41
C MET A 67 -22.48 52.87 -26.95
N THR A 68 -22.86 51.92 -26.09
CA THR A 68 -22.94 52.11 -24.63
C THR A 68 -21.54 52.05 -24.02
N PRO A 69 -21.09 53.03 -23.22
CA PRO A 69 -19.76 52.98 -22.59
C PRO A 69 -19.70 51.82 -21.58
N THR A 70 -18.76 50.92 -21.78
CA THR A 70 -18.52 49.75 -20.91
C THR A 70 -17.75 50.20 -19.67
N VAL A 71 -18.32 50.00 -18.48
CA VAL A 71 -17.65 50.31 -17.20
C VAL A 71 -16.54 49.28 -16.96
N LEU A 72 -15.31 49.76 -16.74
CA LEU A 72 -14.15 48.92 -16.50
C LEU A 72 -14.23 48.25 -15.12
N PRO A 73 -13.98 46.93 -14.97
CA PRO A 73 -14.03 46.27 -13.68
C PRO A 73 -12.93 46.80 -12.75
N THR A 74 -13.32 47.14 -11.53
CA THR A 74 -12.41 47.51 -10.43
C THR A 74 -11.53 46.30 -10.06
N ALA A 75 -10.21 46.49 -10.03
CA ALA A 75 -9.26 45.43 -9.71
C ALA A 75 -9.51 44.87 -8.30
N THR A 76 -9.72 43.55 -8.23
CA THR A 76 -9.83 42.78 -6.98
C THR A 76 -8.45 42.72 -6.31
N PRO A 77 -8.33 42.93 -4.98
CA PRO A 77 -7.04 42.81 -4.30
C PRO A 77 -6.48 41.40 -4.50
N LEU A 78 -5.20 41.33 -4.90
CA LEU A 78 -4.48 40.08 -5.11
C LEU A 78 -4.38 39.31 -3.79
N PRO A 79 -4.65 37.99 -3.75
CA PRO A 79 -4.45 37.20 -2.54
C PRO A 79 -3.00 37.36 -2.06
N THR A 80 -2.85 37.74 -0.80
CA THR A 80 -1.56 37.76 -0.12
C THR A 80 -0.96 36.35 -0.20
N ALA A 81 0.25 36.22 -0.76
CA ALA A 81 0.91 34.93 -0.88
C ALA A 81 1.04 34.30 0.52
N THR A 82 0.38 33.16 0.72
CA THR A 82 0.57 32.29 1.87
C THR A 82 2.04 31.89 1.91
N ALA A 83 2.70 32.05 3.06
CA ALA A 83 4.11 31.66 3.22
C ALA A 83 4.33 30.23 2.70
N THR A 84 5.27 30.08 1.77
CA THR A 84 5.67 28.78 1.24
C THR A 84 6.05 27.88 2.42
N PRO A 85 5.50 26.66 2.55
CA PRO A 85 5.89 25.73 3.61
C PRO A 85 7.40 25.57 3.62
N ALA A 86 8.01 25.64 4.81
CA ALA A 86 9.45 25.47 4.96
C ALA A 86 9.91 24.18 4.27
N ALA A 87 10.93 24.28 3.43
CA ALA A 87 11.50 23.12 2.75
C ALA A 87 12.07 22.17 3.81
N CYS A 88 11.46 21.00 3.98
CA CYS A 88 11.97 19.96 4.86
C CYS A 88 13.09 19.19 4.16
N GLN A 89 14.17 18.93 4.88
CA GLN A 89 15.29 18.11 4.42
C GLN A 89 15.12 16.67 4.90
N GLN A 90 15.26 15.71 3.98
CA GLN A 90 15.47 14.30 4.33
C GLN A 90 16.89 14.10 4.87
N LEU A 91 17.01 13.49 6.05
CA LEU A 91 18.29 13.25 6.71
C LEU A 91 18.81 11.82 6.52
N LEU A 92 17.93 10.84 6.26
CA LEU A 92 18.35 9.46 6.00
C LEU A 92 18.76 9.28 4.55
N ILE A 93 19.80 8.47 4.33
CA ILE A 93 20.18 8.02 2.99
C ILE A 93 19.47 6.72 2.63
N ASN A 94 19.19 6.53 1.34
CA ASN A 94 18.46 5.37 0.82
C ASN A 94 17.15 5.11 1.59
N SER A 95 16.31 6.15 1.71
CA SER A 95 15.05 6.08 2.46
C SER A 95 14.03 5.12 1.85
N GLY A 96 14.05 4.97 0.52
CA GLY A 96 13.19 4.06 -0.23
C GLY A 96 13.85 2.70 -0.57
N PHE A 97 15.03 2.39 -0.02
CA PHE A 97 15.68 1.08 -0.17
C PHE A 97 15.97 0.57 -1.60
N GLU A 98 16.08 1.49 -2.57
CA GLU A 98 16.41 1.20 -3.96
C GLU A 98 17.90 0.90 -4.18
N GLU A 99 18.75 1.36 -3.28
CA GLU A 99 20.18 1.04 -3.28
C GLU A 99 20.49 -0.13 -2.33
N ARG A 100 21.67 -0.76 -2.47
CA ARG A 100 22.14 -1.82 -1.57
C ARG A 100 23.04 -1.30 -0.43
N SER A 101 23.06 0.01 -0.24
CA SER A 101 23.89 0.73 0.73
C SER A 101 23.06 1.65 1.63
N GLY A 102 23.71 2.29 2.60
CA GLY A 102 23.10 3.29 3.49
C GLY A 102 22.50 2.73 4.77
N TRP A 103 22.00 1.50 4.77
CA TRP A 103 21.52 0.81 5.96
C TRP A 103 22.51 -0.25 6.42
N THR A 104 22.75 -0.30 7.73
CA THR A 104 23.52 -1.41 8.32
C THR A 104 22.57 -2.55 8.64
N LEU A 105 22.84 -3.72 8.06
CA LEU A 105 22.07 -4.95 8.26
C LEU A 105 22.95 -5.95 9.03
N PRO A 106 22.73 -6.16 10.34
CA PRO A 106 23.50 -7.14 11.12
C PRO A 106 23.34 -8.56 10.56
N GLY A 107 24.46 -9.29 10.47
CA GLY A 107 24.47 -10.70 10.12
C GLY A 107 23.89 -11.55 11.25
N THR A 108 22.81 -12.25 10.98
CA THR A 108 22.13 -13.17 11.91
C THR A 108 21.65 -14.43 11.17
N ALA A 109 21.12 -15.40 11.91
CA ALA A 109 20.59 -16.65 11.35
C ALA A 109 19.52 -16.42 10.27
N TYR A 110 18.76 -15.32 10.39
CA TYR A 110 17.93 -14.79 9.31
C TYR A 110 18.08 -13.27 9.27
N SER A 111 18.96 -12.80 8.40
CA SER A 111 19.29 -11.38 8.27
C SER A 111 18.23 -10.60 7.48
N ALA A 112 18.13 -9.30 7.76
CA ALA A 112 17.37 -8.39 6.93
C ALA A 112 17.96 -8.34 5.51
N ALA A 113 17.13 -8.05 4.52
CA ALA A 113 17.58 -7.93 3.14
C ALA A 113 16.70 -6.97 2.35
N TYR A 114 17.30 -6.32 1.36
CA TYR A 114 16.56 -5.62 0.32
C TYR A 114 15.71 -6.62 -0.49
N SER A 115 14.45 -6.29 -0.75
CA SER A 115 13.48 -7.23 -1.32
C SER A 115 12.47 -6.54 -2.24
N GLY A 116 12.10 -7.20 -3.33
CA GLY A 116 10.98 -6.80 -4.19
C GLY A 116 9.66 -7.53 -3.88
N GLU A 117 9.59 -8.31 -2.80
CA GLU A 117 8.40 -9.12 -2.46
C GLU A 117 7.19 -8.29 -2.04
N GLN A 118 7.43 -7.19 -1.31
CA GLN A 118 6.43 -6.19 -0.93
C GLN A 118 7.11 -4.83 -1.08
N VAL A 119 6.56 -3.95 -1.90
CA VAL A 119 7.14 -2.64 -2.21
C VAL A 119 6.03 -1.60 -2.08
N PHE A 120 6.33 -0.48 -1.42
CA PHE A 120 5.37 0.62 -1.31
C PHE A 120 5.51 1.55 -2.51
N ASP A 121 6.75 1.93 -2.84
CA ASP A 121 7.10 2.73 -4.02
C ASP A 121 8.43 2.23 -4.62
N GLY A 122 8.65 2.46 -5.92
CA GLY A 122 9.86 1.99 -6.59
C GLY A 122 9.90 0.48 -6.89
N GLN A 123 11.03 -0.18 -6.63
CA GLN A 123 11.29 -1.59 -6.94
C GLN A 123 11.69 -2.43 -5.73
N SER A 124 12.01 -1.81 -4.59
CA SER A 124 12.64 -2.49 -3.47
C SER A 124 12.18 -1.89 -2.14
N SER A 125 12.04 -2.74 -1.13
CA SER A 125 11.87 -2.34 0.26
C SER A 125 12.87 -3.10 1.14
N LEU A 126 12.88 -2.81 2.44
CA LEU A 126 13.65 -3.60 3.40
C LEU A 126 12.78 -4.68 4.03
N ARG A 127 13.07 -5.95 3.72
CA ARG A 127 12.52 -7.10 4.43
C ARG A 127 13.24 -7.31 5.76
N LEU A 128 12.45 -7.40 6.82
CA LEU A 128 12.84 -7.72 8.18
C LEU A 128 12.02 -8.91 8.65
N GLY A 129 12.66 -9.90 9.25
CA GLY A 129 12.00 -11.12 9.68
C GLY A 129 11.82 -12.09 8.51
N ILE A 130 11.02 -13.12 8.74
CA ILE A 130 10.99 -14.32 7.90
C ILE A 130 9.77 -14.26 6.99
N ALA A 131 10.00 -14.04 5.69
CA ALA A 131 8.94 -14.04 4.68
C ALA A 131 8.18 -15.37 4.61
N ALA A 132 7.04 -15.38 3.92
CA ALA A 132 6.16 -16.54 3.82
C ALA A 132 6.88 -17.83 3.36
N ALA A 133 7.83 -17.73 2.43
CA ALA A 133 8.63 -18.86 1.94
C ALA A 133 9.79 -19.27 2.87
N GLY A 134 10.12 -18.47 3.89
CA GLY A 134 11.23 -18.73 4.79
C GLY A 134 10.91 -19.78 5.86
N VAL A 135 11.95 -20.46 6.35
CA VAL A 135 11.86 -21.44 7.44
C VAL A 135 11.86 -20.71 8.78
N ASN A 136 10.95 -21.08 9.68
CA ASN A 136 10.90 -20.52 11.02
C ASN A 136 12.24 -20.75 11.75
N THR A 137 12.90 -19.66 12.16
CA THR A 137 14.26 -19.68 12.69
C THR A 137 14.39 -18.63 13.80
N TYR A 138 15.05 -18.97 14.91
CA TYR A 138 15.38 -17.98 15.93
C TYR A 138 16.29 -16.90 15.33
N SER A 139 15.85 -15.63 15.32
CA SER A 139 16.63 -14.53 14.76
C SER A 139 16.14 -13.16 15.23
N TYR A 140 17.07 -12.23 15.28
CA TYR A 140 16.78 -10.81 15.12
C TYR A 140 17.12 -10.42 13.68
N SER A 141 16.13 -9.94 12.95
CA SER A 141 16.33 -9.42 11.60
C SER A 141 16.13 -7.91 11.64
N SER A 142 17.21 -7.15 11.55
CA SER A 142 17.20 -5.70 11.77
C SER A 142 17.90 -4.93 10.66
N GLY A 143 17.50 -3.67 10.51
CA GLY A 143 18.25 -2.65 9.80
C GLY A 143 18.32 -1.36 10.61
N TYR A 144 19.45 -0.66 10.56
CA TYR A 144 19.55 0.65 11.19
C TYR A 144 20.42 1.64 10.43
N GLN A 145 20.20 2.92 10.73
CA GLN A 145 21.06 4.03 10.32
C GLN A 145 21.24 5.00 11.50
N TRP A 146 22.44 5.57 11.63
CA TRP A 146 22.71 6.68 12.52
C TRP A 146 22.52 8.00 11.79
N VAL A 147 21.88 8.97 12.45
CA VAL A 147 21.64 10.28 11.88
C VAL A 147 21.80 11.37 12.94
N THR A 148 22.52 12.43 12.60
CA THR A 148 22.66 13.61 13.45
C THR A 148 21.52 14.58 13.16
N LEU A 149 20.73 14.87 14.18
CA LEU A 149 19.56 15.75 14.07
C LEU A 149 20.00 17.23 14.12
N PRO A 150 19.58 18.09 13.18
CA PRO A 150 19.92 19.50 13.21
C PRO A 150 19.43 20.18 14.49
N ALA A 151 20.31 20.95 15.15
CA ALA A 151 19.97 21.65 16.38
C ALA A 151 18.99 22.82 16.13
N ASN A 152 19.03 23.41 14.94
CA ASN A 152 18.26 24.58 14.52
C ASN A 152 16.95 24.23 13.79
N ALA A 153 16.57 22.96 13.71
CA ALA A 153 15.30 22.57 13.11
C ALA A 153 14.11 23.14 13.90
N ALA A 154 13.06 23.55 13.20
CA ALA A 154 11.77 23.86 13.82
C ALA A 154 11.12 22.57 14.31
N HIS A 155 10.99 21.61 13.38
CA HIS A 155 10.39 20.30 13.60
C HIS A 155 11.23 19.20 12.93
N ILE A 156 11.31 18.05 13.58
CA ILE A 156 11.91 16.84 13.01
C ILE A 156 10.95 15.67 13.19
N THR A 157 10.59 15.02 12.09
CA THR A 157 9.63 13.90 12.09
C THR A 157 10.27 12.67 11.45
N LEU A 158 10.20 11.53 12.14
CA LEU A 158 10.40 10.21 11.53
C LEU A 158 9.08 9.75 10.90
N GLU A 159 9.14 9.33 9.65
CA GLU A 159 8.04 8.69 8.93
C GLU A 159 8.50 7.36 8.33
N ALA A 160 7.64 6.36 8.30
CA ALA A 160 7.92 5.07 7.66
C ALA A 160 6.63 4.45 7.12
N GLN A 161 6.69 3.84 5.94
CA GLN A 161 5.64 2.95 5.46
C GLN A 161 5.99 1.53 5.86
N LEU A 162 5.11 0.87 6.61
CA LEU A 162 5.34 -0.47 7.12
C LEU A 162 4.23 -1.42 6.70
N TRP A 163 4.61 -2.53 6.09
CA TRP A 163 3.74 -3.68 5.88
C TRP A 163 4.10 -4.75 6.90
N ARG A 164 3.15 -5.17 7.75
CA ARG A 164 3.41 -6.11 8.85
C ARG A 164 2.56 -7.37 8.74
N GLY A 165 3.23 -8.52 8.71
CA GLY A 165 2.63 -9.84 8.60
C GLY A 165 3.12 -10.79 9.69
N SER A 166 2.26 -11.71 10.12
CA SER A 166 2.63 -12.74 11.09
C SER A 166 1.68 -13.93 11.02
N SER A 167 2.25 -15.13 11.02
CA SER A 167 1.52 -16.37 11.34
C SER A 167 1.77 -16.85 12.78
N SER A 168 2.66 -16.19 13.52
CA SER A 168 2.94 -16.53 14.92
C SER A 168 1.80 -16.15 15.85
N ALA A 169 1.51 -17.05 16.80
CA ALA A 169 0.63 -16.82 17.94
C ALA A 169 1.41 -16.58 19.24
N ASP A 170 2.74 -16.68 19.25
CA ASP A 170 3.60 -16.69 20.45
C ASP A 170 4.34 -15.36 20.74
N ALA A 171 5.67 -15.35 20.86
CA ALA A 171 6.46 -14.21 21.38
C ALA A 171 7.13 -13.37 20.28
N ASP A 172 6.89 -13.68 19.01
CA ASP A 172 7.44 -12.89 17.90
C ASP A 172 6.83 -11.48 17.85
N TYR A 173 7.63 -10.49 17.48
CA TYR A 173 7.18 -9.10 17.37
C TYR A 173 7.97 -8.31 16.32
N GLN A 174 7.31 -7.30 15.75
CA GLN A 174 7.95 -6.24 15.00
C GLN A 174 8.29 -5.07 15.92
N TYR A 175 9.32 -4.30 15.60
CA TYR A 175 9.70 -3.13 16.38
C TYR A 175 10.29 -2.00 15.53
N LEU A 176 10.09 -0.78 16.02
CA LEU A 176 10.78 0.43 15.60
C LEU A 176 11.20 1.20 16.86
N TRP A 177 12.50 1.38 17.02
CA TRP A 177 13.10 2.09 18.14
C TRP A 177 13.95 3.26 17.65
N VAL A 178 13.99 4.30 18.47
CA VAL A 178 14.88 5.44 18.29
C VAL A 178 15.81 5.47 19.51
N SER A 179 17.10 5.26 19.29
CA SER A 179 18.08 5.25 20.39
C SER A 179 19.03 6.44 20.30
N THR A 180 19.39 6.99 21.44
CA THR A 180 20.57 7.85 21.65
C THR A 180 21.64 7.04 22.37
N SER A 181 22.78 7.65 22.71
CA SER A 181 23.79 7.01 23.56
C SER A 181 23.30 6.70 24.98
N SER A 182 22.27 7.40 25.48
CA SER A 182 21.83 7.32 26.87
C SER A 182 20.42 6.74 27.06
N ALA A 183 19.60 6.68 26.02
CA ALA A 183 18.20 6.31 26.12
C ALA A 183 17.66 5.71 24.81
N THR A 184 16.66 4.84 24.92
CA THR A 184 15.90 4.31 23.79
C THR A 184 14.42 4.65 23.96
N SER A 185 13.86 5.30 22.95
CA SER A 185 12.42 5.47 22.77
C SER A 185 11.87 4.32 21.93
N VAL A 186 10.85 3.64 22.45
CA VAL A 186 10.10 2.62 21.71
C VAL A 186 8.98 3.31 20.94
N VAL A 187 9.12 3.43 19.62
CA VAL A 187 8.04 3.98 18.77
C VAL A 187 6.91 2.96 18.72
N PHE A 188 7.26 1.69 18.47
CA PHE A 188 6.41 0.55 18.77
C PHE A 188 7.23 -0.71 18.99
N GLN A 189 6.63 -1.66 19.69
CA GLN A 189 7.06 -3.04 19.75
C GLN A 189 5.82 -3.90 19.97
N SER A 190 5.37 -4.54 18.91
CA SER A 190 4.14 -5.32 18.95
C SER A 190 4.10 -6.29 17.78
N ARG A 191 3.23 -7.29 17.87
CA ARG A 191 2.91 -8.14 16.75
C ARG A 191 1.72 -7.58 15.98
N SER A 192 1.84 -7.50 14.66
CA SER A 192 0.74 -7.21 13.75
C SER A 192 0.72 -8.22 12.60
N ASN A 193 -0.49 -8.51 12.12
CA ASN A 193 -0.76 -9.26 10.89
C ASN A 193 -1.71 -8.47 9.97
N ALA A 194 -1.70 -7.14 10.05
CA ALA A 194 -2.58 -6.29 9.25
C ALA A 194 -2.40 -6.52 7.74
N SER A 195 -1.20 -6.92 7.31
CA SER A 195 -0.90 -7.30 5.92
C SER A 195 -1.31 -6.22 4.91
N THR A 196 -1.22 -4.96 5.33
CA THR A 196 -1.45 -3.75 4.55
C THR A 196 -0.37 -2.73 4.93
N TRP A 197 -0.09 -1.79 4.03
CA TRP A 197 0.82 -0.68 4.30
C TRP A 197 0.19 0.30 5.29
N GLU A 198 0.90 0.60 6.35
CA GLU A 198 0.52 1.57 7.38
C GLU A 198 1.65 2.59 7.56
N LYS A 199 1.30 3.88 7.53
CA LYS A 199 2.24 4.95 7.84
C LYS A 199 2.43 5.05 9.36
N VAL A 200 3.68 5.01 9.81
CA VAL A 200 4.08 5.32 11.18
C VAL A 200 4.77 6.68 11.21
N THR A 201 4.44 7.49 12.20
CA THR A 201 5.05 8.81 12.44
C THR A 201 5.53 8.94 13.87
N TYR A 202 6.68 9.57 14.08
CA TYR A 202 7.22 9.85 15.41
C TYR A 202 7.94 11.20 15.45
N ASP A 203 7.63 12.03 16.44
CA ASP A 203 8.26 13.33 16.62
C ASP A 203 9.64 13.19 17.27
N LEU A 204 10.67 13.65 16.56
CA LEU A 204 12.06 13.67 16.98
C LEU A 204 12.53 15.07 17.43
N THR A 205 11.65 16.07 17.45
CA THR A 205 11.99 17.46 17.73
C THR A 205 12.63 17.65 19.11
N ALA A 206 12.25 16.83 20.11
CA ALA A 206 12.87 16.86 21.44
C ALA A 206 14.33 16.36 21.45
N LEU A 207 14.79 15.71 20.38
CA LEU A 207 16.13 15.12 20.25
C LEU A 207 17.06 15.95 19.35
N LYS A 208 16.68 17.18 18.97
CA LYS A 208 17.51 18.11 18.20
C LYS A 208 18.94 18.20 18.72
N GLY A 209 19.91 18.26 17.80
CA GLY A 209 21.34 18.31 18.11
C GLY A 209 21.96 16.98 18.55
N ARG A 210 21.17 15.90 18.67
CA ARG A 210 21.67 14.58 19.07
C ARG A 210 21.93 13.70 17.85
N ASN A 211 22.88 12.78 18.01
CA ASN A 211 23.00 11.63 17.12
C ASN A 211 22.03 10.55 17.57
N VAL A 212 21.15 10.10 16.68
CA VAL A 212 20.12 9.10 16.95
C VAL A 212 20.27 7.91 16.01
N ARG A 213 19.96 6.72 16.50
CA ARG A 213 19.85 5.50 15.70
C ARG A 213 18.38 5.22 15.45
N ILE A 214 18.00 5.17 14.18
CA ILE A 214 16.70 4.64 13.76
C ILE A 214 16.89 3.15 13.53
N LEU A 215 16.23 2.32 14.34
CA LEU A 215 16.36 0.86 14.31
C LEU A 215 14.98 0.24 14.10
N LEU A 216 14.84 -0.51 13.03
CA LEU A 216 13.65 -1.31 12.74
C LEU A 216 14.04 -2.78 12.66
N GLY A 217 13.13 -3.65 13.07
CA GLY A 217 13.37 -5.08 12.95
C GLY A 217 12.22 -5.95 13.37
N VAL A 218 12.49 -7.24 13.28
CA VAL A 218 11.62 -8.31 13.73
C VAL A 218 12.42 -9.25 14.61
N TYR A 219 11.85 -9.57 15.76
CA TYR A 219 12.29 -10.67 16.59
C TYR A 219 11.44 -11.89 16.27
N ASN A 220 12.12 -13.01 16.03
CA ASN A 220 11.50 -14.30 15.81
C ASN A 220 12.14 -15.32 16.76
N ASN A 221 11.34 -16.00 17.58
CA ASN A 221 11.84 -16.90 18.61
C ASN A 221 12.20 -18.31 18.07
N GLY A 222 11.84 -18.62 16.82
CA GLY A 222 12.07 -19.93 16.19
C GLY A 222 11.07 -21.03 16.56
N GLY A 223 10.07 -20.72 17.38
CA GLY A 223 8.95 -21.59 17.74
C GLY A 223 7.66 -21.16 17.03
N GLY A 224 6.69 -22.07 16.93
CA GLY A 224 5.37 -21.77 16.38
C GLY A 224 5.39 -21.20 14.96
N GLY A 225 4.80 -20.01 14.79
CA GLY A 225 4.71 -19.34 13.49
C GLY A 225 5.92 -18.46 13.20
N LYS A 226 5.76 -17.52 12.26
CA LYS A 226 6.82 -16.59 11.91
C LYS A 226 6.29 -15.20 11.65
N THR A 227 7.16 -14.22 11.82
CA THR A 227 6.82 -12.80 11.69
C THR A 227 7.70 -12.12 10.66
N VAL A 228 7.13 -11.19 9.90
CA VAL A 228 7.82 -10.36 8.90
C VAL A 228 7.33 -8.92 8.96
N MET A 229 8.19 -8.00 8.54
CA MET A 229 7.90 -6.61 8.27
C MET A 229 8.63 -6.21 6.99
N TYR A 230 7.96 -5.47 6.12
CA TYR A 230 8.60 -4.74 5.04
C TYR A 230 8.52 -3.27 5.37
N ALA A 231 9.66 -2.59 5.32
CA ALA A 231 9.75 -1.17 5.55
C ALA A 231 10.15 -0.49 4.26
N ASP A 232 9.44 0.58 3.93
CA ASP A 232 9.71 1.40 2.77
C ASP A 232 9.51 2.87 3.14
N GLU A 233 10.08 3.77 2.34
CA GLU A 233 9.93 5.22 2.53
C GLU A 233 10.20 5.63 3.98
N VAL A 234 11.33 5.16 4.55
CA VAL A 234 11.76 5.47 5.91
C VAL A 234 12.52 6.78 5.90
N ARG A 235 11.87 7.84 6.37
CA ARG A 235 12.31 9.23 6.25
C ARG A 235 12.48 9.88 7.62
N VAL A 236 13.53 10.68 7.78
CA VAL A 236 13.64 11.66 8.86
C VAL A 236 13.65 13.03 8.22
N LEU A 237 12.53 13.75 8.36
CA LEU A 237 12.33 15.05 7.75
C LEU A 237 12.60 16.14 8.79
N SER A 238 13.58 17.02 8.51
CA SER A 238 13.91 18.19 9.32
C SER A 238 13.48 19.44 8.60
N CYS A 239 12.51 20.17 9.15
CA CYS A 239 11.98 21.39 8.56
C CYS A 239 12.60 22.62 9.24
N ALA A 240 13.03 23.59 8.42
CA ALA A 240 13.48 24.89 8.91
C ALA A 240 12.29 25.68 9.52
N GLN A 241 12.62 26.71 10.30
CA GLN A 241 11.64 27.71 10.74
C GLN A 241 11.08 28.51 9.58
#